data_AF-A0A521RTS4-F1
#
_entry.id   AF-A0A521RTS4-F1
#
_cell.length_a   1.000
_cell.length_b   1.000
_cell.length_c   1.000
_cell.angle_alpha   90.00
_cell.angle_beta   90.00
_cell.angle_gamma   90.00
#
_symmetry.space_group_name_H-M   'P 1'
#
loop_
_entity.id
_entity.type
_entity.pdbx_description
1 polymer ?
#
loop_
_entity_poly.entity_id
_entity_poly.type
_entity_poly.pdbx_seq_one_letter_code
_entity_poly.pdbx_strand_id
1 'polypeptide(L)' 'LNATGRVLVVAPGSDEQLRLSARNLPTVEVILADSLNVVDLIKADTVVIEQPALARMEEVYR' A
#
# COMPACT_ATOMS: atom_id res chain seq x y z
N LEU A 1 -15.09 6.76 -2.17
CA LEU A 1 -13.77 7.06 -1.56
C LEU A 1 -13.29 8.38 -2.17
N ASN A 2 -13.28 9.47 -1.39
CA ASN A 2 -12.72 10.75 -1.83
C ASN A 2 -11.21 10.75 -1.57
N ALA A 3 -10.46 10.09 -2.44
CA ALA A 3 -9.00 10.05 -2.38
C ALA A 3 -8.42 11.15 -3.28
N THR A 4 -8.38 12.38 -2.78
CA THR A 4 -7.86 13.56 -3.51
C THR A 4 -6.37 13.81 -3.26
N GLY A 5 -5.73 13.00 -2.40
CA GLY A 5 -4.32 13.11 -2.00
C GLY A 5 -3.48 11.90 -2.41
N ARG A 6 -2.29 11.78 -1.83
CA ARG A 6 -1.38 10.66 -2.03
C ARG A 6 -1.96 9.40 -1.38
N VAL A 7 -2.17 8.36 -2.17
CA VAL A 7 -2.75 7.09 -1.72
C VAL A 7 -1.64 6.06 -1.62
N LEU A 8 -1.49 5.46 -0.45
CA LEU A 8 -0.61 4.32 -0.22
C LEU A 8 -1.44 3.04 -0.20
N VAL A 9 -1.18 2.14 -1.13
CA VAL A 9 -1.81 0.82 -1.22
C VAL A 9 -0.84 -0.21 -0.70
N VAL A 10 -1.26 -1.00 0.30
CA VAL A 10 -0.45 -2.06 0.90
C VAL A 10 -0.94 -3.41 0.40
N ALA A 11 -0.11 -4.07 -0.39
CA ALA A 11 -0.36 -5.37 -0.98
C ALA A 11 0.30 -6.49 -0.15
N PRO A 12 -0.30 -7.70 -0.07
CA PRO A 12 0.28 -8.83 0.67
C PRO A 12 1.54 -9.42 0.03
N GLY A 13 1.78 -9.12 -1.25
CA GLY A 13 2.85 -9.67 -2.06
C GLY A 13 2.90 -9.00 -3.44
N SER A 14 3.88 -9.40 -4.25
CA SER A 14 4.07 -8.85 -5.60
C SER A 14 2.90 -9.23 -6.51
N ASP A 15 1.95 -8.30 -6.67
CA ASP A 15 0.89 -8.38 -7.67
C ASP A 15 1.26 -7.51 -8.87
N GLU A 16 1.53 -8.15 -10.00
CA GLU A 16 1.91 -7.49 -11.24
C GLU A 16 0.77 -6.68 -11.85
N GLN A 17 -0.48 -7.14 -11.75
CA GLN A 17 -1.64 -6.42 -12.29
C GLN A 17 -1.93 -5.17 -11.48
N LEU A 18 -1.83 -5.26 -10.16
CA LEU A 18 -1.96 -4.12 -9.25
C LEU A 18 -0.87 -3.09 -9.53
N ARG A 19 0.39 -3.54 -9.67
CA ARG A 19 1.52 -2.65 -9.97
C ARG A 19 1.39 -1.97 -11.33
N LEU A 20 0.98 -2.71 -12.37
CA LEU A 20 0.77 -2.15 -13.71
C LEU A 20 -0.36 -1.11 -13.71
N SER A 21 -1.43 -1.37 -12.95
CA SER A 21 -2.57 -0.46 -12.81
C SER A 21 -2.22 0.78 -11.99
N ALA A 22 -1.56 0.62 -10.86
CA ALA A 22 -1.18 1.72 -9.97
C ALA A 22 -0.14 2.65 -10.59
N ARG A 23 0.78 2.13 -11.42
CA ARG A 23 1.76 2.96 -12.14
C ARG A 23 1.11 3.99 -13.07
N ASN A 24 -0.14 3.75 -13.51
CA ASN A 24 -0.88 4.71 -14.32
C ASN A 24 -1.43 5.89 -13.51
N LEU A 25 -1.37 5.83 -12.18
CA LEU A 25 -1.90 6.84 -11.27
C LEU A 25 -0.74 7.52 -10.52
N PRO A 26 -0.43 8.79 -10.83
CA PRO A 26 0.75 9.47 -10.27
C PRO A 26 0.65 9.74 -8.76
N THR A 27 -0.54 9.69 -8.19
CA THR A 27 -0.79 9.90 -6.76
C THR A 27 -0.90 8.60 -5.97
N VAL A 28 -0.79 7.44 -6.62
CA VAL A 28 -0.94 6.13 -5.98
C VAL A 28 0.41 5.43 -5.93
N GLU A 29 0.79 5.02 -4.73
CA GLU A 29 1.99 4.25 -4.46
C GLU A 29 1.60 2.88 -3.92
N VAL A 30 2.17 1.81 -4.47
CA VAL A 30 1.92 0.43 -4.00
C VAL A 30 3.18 -0.05 -3.31
N ILE A 31 3.02 -0.48 -2.06
CA ILE A 31 4.08 -1.10 -1.27
C ILE A 31 3.66 -2.49 -0.82
N LEU A 32 4.66 -3.31 -0.51
CA LEU A 32 4.43 -4.63 0.07
C LEU A 32 4.28 -4.54 1.58
N ALA A 33 3.46 -5.42 2.14
CA ALA A 33 3.23 -5.56 3.58
C ALA A 33 4.52 -5.76 4.39
N ASP A 34 5.52 -6.43 3.80
CA ASP A 34 6.82 -6.70 4.40
C ASP A 34 7.80 -5.50 4.34
N SER A 35 7.48 -4.50 3.52
CA SER A 35 8.33 -3.35 3.20
C SER A 35 7.71 -2.04 3.68
N LEU A 36 6.82 -2.11 4.67
CA LEU A 36 6.14 -0.94 5.20
C LEU A 36 7.13 -0.03 5.95
N ASN A 37 7.25 1.23 5.48
CA ASN A 37 8.02 2.26 6.15
C ASN A 37 7.13 3.30 6.82
N VAL A 38 7.55 3.77 7.99
CA VAL A 38 6.86 4.86 8.73
C VAL A 38 6.83 6.16 7.94
N VAL A 39 7.88 6.43 7.15
CA VAL A 39 7.98 7.65 6.33
C VAL A 39 6.88 7.70 5.26
N ASP A 40 6.53 6.55 4.68
CA ASP A 40 5.53 6.48 3.61
C ASP A 40 4.12 6.60 4.17
N LEU A 41 3.88 6.06 5.37
CA LEU A 41 2.65 6.26 6.15
C LEU A 41 2.39 7.75 6.47
N ILE A 42 3.42 8.50 6.89
CA ILE A 42 3.27 9.93 7.21
C ILE A 42 3.01 10.77 5.96
N LYS A 43 3.58 10.38 4.81
CA LYS A 43 3.41 11.09 3.53
C LYS A 43 2.08 10.79 2.84
N ALA A 44 1.41 9.71 3.21
CA ALA A 44 0.15 9.28 2.61
C ALA A 44 -1.03 10.02 3.23
N ASP A 45 -1.89 10.59 2.38
CA ASP A 45 -3.16 11.17 2.81
C ASP A 45 -4.24 10.11 3.01
N THR A 46 -4.10 8.97 2.33
CA THR A 46 -5.03 7.84 2.45
C THR A 46 -4.25 6.55 2.35
N VAL A 47 -4.51 5.63 3.28
CA VAL A 47 -3.88 4.30 3.30
C VAL A 47 -4.96 3.26 3.03
N VAL A 48 -4.72 2.41 2.03
CA VAL A 48 -5.58 1.30 1.66
C VAL A 48 -4.80 0.02 1.89
N ILE A 49 -5.28 -0.83 2.78
CA ILE A 49 -4.63 -2.10 3.12
C ILE A 49 -5.53 -3.22 2.66
N GLU A 50 -4.97 -4.15 1.88
CA GLU A 50 -5.69 -5.38 1.54
C GLU A 50 -5.85 -6.26 2.79
N GLN A 51 -7.02 -6.88 2.97
CA GLN A 51 -7.23 -7.85 4.06
C GLN A 51 -6.13 -8.92 4.18
N PRO A 52 -5.66 -9.57 3.10
CA PRO A 52 -4.53 -10.50 3.18
C PRO A 52 -3.21 -9.85 3.57
N ALA A 53 -3.03 -8.54 3.31
CA ALA A 53 -1.82 -7.81 3.70
C ALA A 53 -1.76 -7.61 5.21
N LEU A 54 -2.91 -7.40 5.86
CA LEU A 54 -2.98 -7.24 7.31
C LEU A 54 -2.44 -8.46 8.07
N ALA A 55 -2.83 -9.68 7.64
CA ALA A 55 -2.34 -10.92 8.24
C ALA A 55 -0.82 -11.08 8.12
N ARG A 56 -0.26 -10.74 6.95
CA ARG A 56 1.20 -10.74 6.72
C ARG A 56 1.91 -9.72 7.61
N MET A 57 1.35 -8.54 7.81
CA MET A 57 1.92 -7.52 8.69
C MET A 57 1.92 -7.97 10.16
N GLU A 58 0.83 -8.58 10.62
CA GLU A 58 0.76 -9.13 11.98
C GLU A 58 1.80 -10.22 12.25
N GLU A 59 2.17 -11.02 11.23
CA GLU A 59 3.22 -12.02 11.35
C GLU A 59 4.63 -11.40 11.41
N VAL A 60 4.88 -10.34 10.63
CA VAL A 60 6.22 -9.72 10.50
C VAL A 60 6.55 -8.81 11.69
N TYR A 61 5.57 -8.11 12.26
CA TYR A 61 5.78 -7.10 13.32
C TYR A 61 5.43 -7.59 14.73
N ARG A 62 5.29 -8.91 14.93
CA ARG A 62 5.04 -9.53 16.24
C ARG A 62 6.29 -9.61 17.10
#